data_AF-A0A0D7N6S1-F1
#
_entry.id   AF-A0A0D7N6S1-F1
#
_cell.length_a   1.000
_cell.length_b   1.000
_cell.length_c   1.000
_cell.angle_alpha   90.00
_cell.angle_beta   90.00
_cell.angle_gamma   90.00
#
_symmetry.space_group_name_H-M   'P 1'
#
loop_
_entity.id
_entity.type
_entity.pdbx_description
1 polymer ?
#
loop_
_entity_poly.entity_id
_entity_poly.type
_entity_poly.pdbx_seq_one_letter_code
_entity_poly.pdbx_strand_id
1 'polypeptide(L)'
;MVYKFDPRWFNGTIFQFNDASRMSKGWMEYERRCQPIPPSYFPGSLIVERAKAPLPDLFHTSRGLFVVSERARAIFEKLAPGEVEFIPVEIRKASTGWRNPFVDAYYSVKDLGRPVAAQFVRGQPDFLLVCDEPKPRITLRLNLASAYYFINVLGRAQRMLWLQTPSSQFGPQEDEVERFGLTQDFHKWRLCERSGGEPLIWRETWWRDGNKEYRGHNEVLVDDILWRALDERFPDQLHPLRAGQP
;
A
#
# COMPACT_ATOMS: atom_id res chain seq x y z
N MET A 1 -21.06 -2.67 -4.25
CA MET A 1 -19.89 -2.85 -5.14
C MET A 1 -18.63 -2.72 -4.30
N VAL A 2 -17.50 -3.33 -4.68
CA VAL A 2 -16.34 -3.46 -3.79
C VAL A 2 -15.05 -3.12 -4.52
N TYR A 3 -14.20 -2.37 -3.83
CA TYR A 3 -12.89 -1.96 -4.30
C TYR A 3 -11.80 -2.54 -3.41
N LYS A 4 -10.72 -2.99 -4.05
CA LYS A 4 -9.47 -3.31 -3.39
C LYS A 4 -8.49 -2.14 -3.55
N PHE A 5 -7.75 -1.85 -2.49
CA PHE A 5 -6.51 -1.08 -2.62
C PHE A 5 -5.34 -1.97 -3.08
N ASP A 6 -4.85 -1.79 -4.32
CA ASP A 6 -3.67 -2.49 -4.83
C ASP A 6 -2.60 -1.51 -5.32
N PRO A 7 -1.37 -1.56 -4.77
CA PRO A 7 -0.27 -0.68 -5.17
C PRO A 7 0.37 -1.02 -6.52
N ARG A 8 0.15 -2.21 -7.11
CA ARG A 8 0.85 -2.60 -8.35
C ARG A 8 0.42 -1.79 -9.56
N TRP A 9 -0.72 -1.12 -9.46
CA TRP A 9 -1.28 -0.26 -10.49
C TRP A 9 -1.16 1.22 -10.13
N PHE A 10 -0.41 1.56 -9.08
CA PHE A 10 -0.13 2.93 -8.69
C PHE A 10 0.95 3.53 -9.58
N ASN A 11 0.56 4.44 -10.48
CA ASN A 11 1.44 4.99 -11.51
C ASN A 11 2.33 6.15 -11.01
N GLY A 12 2.21 6.56 -9.74
CA GLY A 12 2.75 7.85 -9.30
C GLY A 12 3.99 7.81 -8.41
N THR A 13 4.07 6.91 -7.43
CA THR A 13 5.07 7.08 -6.36
C THR A 13 5.51 5.78 -5.72
N ILE A 14 6.79 5.45 -5.91
CA ILE A 14 7.45 4.36 -5.20
C ILE A 14 8.17 4.97 -4.01
N PHE A 15 7.73 4.62 -2.80
CA PHE A 15 8.43 4.94 -1.57
C PHE A 15 9.35 3.79 -1.20
N GLN A 16 10.64 4.08 -1.06
CA GLN A 16 11.60 3.13 -0.52
C GLN A 16 11.74 3.38 0.97
N PHE A 17 11.36 2.38 1.76
CA PHE A 17 11.49 2.37 3.21
C PHE A 17 12.66 1.48 3.61
N ASN A 18 13.39 1.91 4.64
CA ASN A 18 14.51 1.13 5.17
C ASN A 18 14.03 -0.09 5.99
N ASP A 19 14.98 -0.91 6.43
CA ASP A 19 14.69 -2.12 7.21
C ASP A 19 14.19 -1.86 8.64
N ALA A 20 14.42 -0.67 9.19
CA ALA A 20 13.84 -0.27 10.48
C ALA A 20 12.32 -0.04 10.40
N SER A 21 11.79 0.12 9.18
CA SER A 21 10.35 0.27 8.90
C SER A 21 9.65 -1.09 8.76
N ARG A 22 10.27 -2.19 9.21
CA ARG A 22 9.70 -3.54 9.20
C ARG A 22 8.83 -3.77 10.42
N MET A 23 7.70 -4.45 10.22
CA MET A 23 6.94 -5.01 11.34
C MET A 23 7.76 -6.05 12.09
N SER A 24 7.55 -6.12 13.40
CA SER A 24 8.11 -7.16 14.26
C SER A 24 7.67 -8.55 13.80
N LYS A 25 8.56 -9.55 13.89
CA LYS A 25 8.23 -10.94 13.51
C LYS A 25 7.01 -11.44 14.31
N GLY A 26 6.20 -12.29 13.68
CA GLY A 26 5.05 -12.95 14.34
C GLY A 26 3.70 -12.26 14.16
N TRP A 27 3.65 -11.04 13.61
CA TRP A 27 2.38 -10.32 13.37
C TRP A 27 1.37 -11.10 12.51
N MET A 28 1.86 -11.93 11.58
CA MET A 28 1.03 -12.79 10.72
C MET A 28 0.18 -13.79 11.53
N GLU A 29 0.50 -14.10 12.79
CA GLU A 29 -0.35 -14.96 13.62
C GLU A 29 -1.67 -14.28 14.01
N TYR A 30 -1.66 -12.96 14.24
CA TYR A 30 -2.89 -12.20 14.49
C TYR A 30 -3.77 -12.14 13.25
N GLU A 31 -3.17 -11.94 12.08
CA GLU A 31 -3.89 -12.02 10.81
C GLU A 31 -4.55 -13.38 10.60
N ARG A 32 -3.81 -14.48 10.87
CA ARG A 32 -4.35 -15.84 10.80
C ARG A 32 -5.55 -16.04 11.72
N ARG A 33 -5.52 -15.44 12.90
CA ARG A 33 -6.62 -15.48 13.87
C ARG A 33 -7.71 -14.44 13.59
N CYS A 34 -7.60 -13.67 12.50
CA CYS A 34 -8.46 -12.53 12.19
C CYS A 34 -8.51 -11.49 13.32
N GLN A 35 -7.50 -11.46 14.18
CA GLN A 35 -7.41 -10.55 15.32
C GLN A 35 -6.73 -9.23 14.94
N PRO A 36 -7.03 -8.14 15.67
CA PRO A 36 -6.28 -6.91 15.53
C PRO A 36 -4.79 -7.15 15.82
N ILE A 37 -3.91 -6.56 15.01
CA ILE A 37 -2.47 -6.65 15.23
C ILE A 37 -2.10 -5.67 16.35
N PRO A 38 -1.39 -6.08 17.41
CA PRO A 38 -1.06 -5.15 18.50
C PRO A 38 -0.16 -4.01 18.02
N PRO A 39 -0.34 -2.77 18.53
CA PRO A 39 0.48 -1.61 18.14
C PRO A 39 1.99 -1.83 18.24
N SER A 40 2.46 -2.66 19.16
CA SER A 40 3.87 -3.00 19.35
C SER A 40 4.52 -3.75 18.17
N TYR A 41 3.72 -4.30 17.26
CA TYR A 41 4.23 -4.95 16.04
C TYR A 41 4.47 -3.95 14.90
N PHE A 42 3.92 -2.74 15.00
CA PHE A 42 4.09 -1.70 14.00
C PHE A 42 5.35 -0.89 14.30
N PRO A 43 6.14 -0.54 13.27
CA PRO A 43 7.25 0.36 13.48
C PRO A 43 6.70 1.75 13.79
N GLY A 44 7.13 2.33 14.92
CA GLY A 44 6.73 3.67 15.35
C GLY A 44 7.24 4.81 14.45
N SER A 45 8.13 4.50 13.51
CA SER A 45 8.55 5.45 12.47
C SER A 45 8.72 4.77 11.12
N LEU A 46 8.39 5.49 10.06
CA LEU A 46 8.67 5.13 8.67
C LEU A 46 9.77 6.03 8.14
N ILE A 47 10.90 5.43 7.79
CA ILE A 47 12.05 6.18 7.27
C ILE A 47 12.02 6.08 5.75
N VAL A 48 11.66 7.19 5.11
CA VAL A 48 11.64 7.33 3.66
C VAL A 48 13.07 7.59 3.19
N GLU A 49 13.67 6.60 2.54
CA GLU A 49 14.98 6.74 1.90
C GLU A 49 14.84 7.54 0.61
N ARG A 50 13.76 7.29 -0.14
CA ARG A 50 13.53 7.89 -1.45
C ARG A 50 12.06 7.92 -1.85
N ALA A 51 11.66 9.00 -2.51
CA ALA A 51 10.33 9.19 -3.08
C ALA A 51 10.43 9.92 -4.43
N LYS A 52 9.56 9.60 -5.39
CA LYS A 52 9.46 10.28 -6.68
C LYS A 52 8.45 11.43 -6.70
N ALA A 53 7.59 11.52 -5.69
CA ALA A 53 6.55 12.53 -5.53
C ALA A 53 6.28 12.80 -4.03
N PRO A 54 5.48 13.81 -3.68
CA PRO A 54 5.00 14.00 -2.31
C PRO A 54 4.27 12.76 -1.76
N LEU A 55 4.21 12.63 -0.44
CA LEU A 55 3.39 11.60 0.19
C LEU A 55 1.91 11.94 -0.04
N PRO A 56 1.13 11.02 -0.60
CA PRO A 56 -0.32 11.21 -0.69
C PRO A 56 -0.95 11.08 0.69
N ASP A 57 -2.21 11.47 0.79
CA ASP A 57 -3.02 11.32 2.00
C ASP A 57 -3.32 9.84 2.32
N LEU A 58 -3.23 8.95 1.33
CA LEU A 58 -3.35 7.51 1.51
C LEU A 58 -2.40 6.79 0.55
N PHE A 59 -1.56 5.90 1.08
CA PHE A 59 -0.73 5.02 0.27
C PHE A 59 -0.54 3.66 0.93
N HIS A 60 -0.11 2.71 0.12
CA HIS A 60 0.23 1.37 0.55
C HIS A 60 1.75 1.16 0.49
N THR A 61 2.30 0.59 1.54
CA THR A 61 3.73 0.23 1.62
C THR A 61 3.98 -1.09 0.89
N SER A 62 5.21 -1.41 0.51
CA SER A 62 5.54 -2.71 -0.08
C SER A 62 5.29 -3.92 0.85
N ARG A 63 4.76 -3.70 2.06
CA ARG A 63 4.65 -4.69 3.14
C ARG A 63 3.21 -5.00 3.56
N GLY A 64 2.22 -4.66 2.76
CA GLY A 64 0.81 -4.91 3.10
C GLY A 64 0.20 -3.81 3.98
N LEU A 65 0.99 -2.86 4.46
CA LEU A 65 0.51 -1.80 5.35
C LEU A 65 -0.03 -0.62 4.54
N PHE A 66 -1.22 -0.17 4.90
CA PHE A 66 -1.75 1.12 4.47
C PHE A 66 -1.34 2.21 5.45
N VAL A 67 -0.94 3.35 4.93
CA VAL A 67 -0.58 4.54 5.69
C VAL A 67 -1.48 5.68 5.23
N VAL A 68 -2.06 6.41 6.20
CA VAL A 68 -2.96 7.54 5.97
C VAL A 68 -2.45 8.79 6.67
N SER A 69 -2.72 9.95 6.08
CA SER A 69 -2.54 11.24 6.74
C SER A 69 -3.64 11.49 7.79
N GLU A 70 -3.46 12.50 8.63
CA GLU A 70 -4.51 12.98 9.55
C GLU A 70 -5.82 13.34 8.80
N ARG A 71 -5.70 13.93 7.61
CA ARG A 71 -6.87 14.29 6.79
C ARG A 71 -7.65 13.05 6.35
N ALA A 72 -6.95 12.01 5.90
CA ALA A 72 -7.57 10.75 5.53
C ALA A 72 -8.17 10.03 6.74
N ARG A 73 -7.46 9.99 7.88
CA ARG A 73 -7.98 9.47 9.15
C ARG A 73 -9.31 10.14 9.54
N ALA A 74 -9.37 11.46 9.55
CA ALA A 74 -10.59 12.20 9.90
C ALA A 74 -11.77 11.87 8.99
N ILE A 75 -11.51 11.59 7.71
CA ILE A 75 -12.53 11.15 6.76
C ILE A 75 -13.00 9.73 7.08
N PHE A 76 -12.09 8.79 7.35
CA PHE A 76 -12.45 7.44 7.77
C PHE A 76 -13.26 7.42 9.07
N GLU A 77 -12.85 8.18 10.08
CA GLU A 77 -13.58 8.29 11.36
C GLU A 77 -15.01 8.81 11.15
N LYS A 78 -15.21 9.70 10.18
CA LYS A 78 -16.54 10.23 9.84
C LYS A 78 -17.39 9.23 9.06
N LEU A 79 -16.80 8.55 8.07
CA LEU A 79 -17.55 7.73 7.11
C LEU A 79 -17.72 6.27 7.53
N ALA A 80 -16.76 5.73 8.31
CA ALA A 80 -16.73 4.35 8.78
C ALA A 80 -16.31 4.31 10.28
N PRO A 81 -17.13 4.90 11.16
CA PRO A 81 -16.76 5.06 12.57
C PRO A 81 -16.55 3.72 13.26
N GLY A 82 -15.38 3.56 13.89
CA GLY A 82 -15.03 2.35 14.65
C GLY A 82 -14.69 1.13 13.81
N GLU A 83 -14.66 1.23 12.47
CA GLU A 83 -14.32 0.10 11.61
C GLU A 83 -12.82 -0.11 11.43
N VAL A 84 -12.00 0.87 11.82
CA VAL A 84 -10.54 0.84 11.70
C VAL A 84 -9.91 1.39 12.97
N GLU A 85 -8.87 0.73 13.45
CA GLU A 85 -7.97 1.28 14.46
C GLU A 85 -6.78 2.00 13.77
N PHE A 86 -6.55 3.24 14.17
CA PHE A 86 -5.45 4.07 13.67
C PHE A 86 -4.27 4.04 14.63
N ILE A 87 -3.14 3.53 14.15
CA ILE A 87 -1.91 3.43 14.95
C ILE A 87 -0.96 4.55 14.51
N PRO A 88 -0.63 5.51 15.39
CA PRO A 88 0.24 6.62 15.04
C PRO A 88 1.61 6.15 14.55
N VAL A 89 2.12 6.83 13.52
CA VAL A 89 3.45 6.59 12.99
C VAL A 89 4.10 7.90 12.55
N GLU A 90 5.35 8.07 12.94
CA GLU A 90 6.13 9.22 12.55
C GLU A 90 6.78 8.98 11.19
N ILE A 91 6.60 9.89 10.23
CA ILE A 91 7.31 9.79 8.96
C ILE A 91 8.59 10.61 9.05
N ARG A 92 9.74 9.98 8.78
CA ARG A 92 11.05 10.60 8.81
C ARG A 92 11.73 10.49 7.46
N LYS A 93 12.52 11.50 7.12
CA LYS A 93 13.48 11.39 6.01
C LYS A 93 14.72 10.63 6.50
N ALA A 94 15.25 9.73 5.69
CA ALA A 94 16.53 9.09 5.99
C ALA A 94 17.64 10.15 6.16
N SER A 95 18.47 9.99 7.19
CA SER A 95 19.69 10.79 7.33
C SER A 95 20.60 10.47 6.16
N THR A 96 20.83 11.44 5.27
CA THR A 96 21.76 11.31 4.14
C THR A 96 23.20 11.41 4.62
N GLY A 97 23.61 10.50 5.50
CA GLY A 97 25.00 10.32 5.90
C GLY A 97 25.74 9.61 4.77
N TRP A 98 26.39 10.36 3.89
CA TRP A 98 27.35 9.83 2.90
C TRP A 98 26.80 8.77 1.92
N ARG A 99 26.05 9.20 0.89
CA ARG A 99 25.91 8.47 -0.39
C ARG A 99 25.46 9.40 -1.51
N ASN A 100 26.48 9.97 -2.16
CA ASN A 100 26.56 10.42 -3.54
C ASN A 100 25.40 11.29 -4.10
N PRO A 101 25.54 12.63 -4.15
CA PRO A 101 24.56 13.53 -4.79
C PRO A 101 24.28 13.20 -6.26
N PHE A 102 25.16 12.42 -6.91
CA PHE A 102 24.95 11.90 -8.25
C PHE A 102 23.83 10.86 -8.35
N VAL A 103 23.51 10.10 -7.28
CA VAL A 103 22.39 9.13 -7.30
C VAL A 103 21.06 9.87 -7.20
N ASP A 104 20.97 10.88 -6.34
CA ASP A 104 19.82 11.79 -6.29
C ASP A 104 19.62 12.50 -7.64
N ALA A 105 20.69 12.94 -8.29
CA ALA A 105 20.64 13.53 -9.64
C ALA A 105 20.24 12.50 -10.72
N TYR A 106 20.81 11.29 -10.71
CA TYR A 106 20.52 10.23 -11.69
C TYR A 106 19.03 9.87 -11.74
N TYR A 107 18.33 10.03 -10.62
CA TYR A 107 16.90 9.78 -10.52
C TYR A 107 16.00 10.98 -10.80
N SER A 108 16.56 12.19 -10.83
CA SER A 108 15.91 13.38 -11.41
C SER A 108 15.97 13.39 -12.95
N VAL A 109 16.84 12.57 -13.55
CA VAL A 109 17.18 12.61 -14.99
C VAL A 109 16.48 11.50 -15.79
N LYS A 110 15.58 10.70 -15.18
CA LYS A 110 14.82 9.66 -15.91
C LYS A 110 13.80 10.19 -16.92
N ASP A 111 13.66 11.51 -17.06
CA ASP A 111 12.93 12.20 -18.14
C ASP A 111 13.84 12.67 -19.30
N LEU A 112 15.15 12.39 -19.25
CA LEU A 112 16.08 12.67 -20.35
C LEU A 112 16.45 11.38 -21.06
N GLY A 113 16.08 11.28 -22.33
CA GLY A 113 16.29 10.10 -23.17
C GLY A 113 17.76 9.73 -23.37
N ARG A 114 17.98 8.41 -23.47
CA ARG A 114 19.15 7.67 -23.98
C ARG A 114 20.54 7.94 -23.36
N PRO A 115 21.35 6.88 -23.15
CA PRO A 115 22.63 6.97 -22.46
C PRO A 115 23.72 7.51 -23.39
N VAL A 116 24.54 8.44 -22.91
CA VAL A 116 25.87 8.68 -23.49
C VAL A 116 26.90 7.94 -22.65
N ALA A 117 27.41 6.86 -23.21
CA ALA A 117 28.68 6.28 -22.82
C ALA A 117 29.80 7.24 -23.24
N ALA A 118 30.60 7.71 -22.28
CA ALA A 118 31.94 8.25 -22.50
C ALA A 118 32.63 8.24 -21.12
N GLN A 119 33.35 7.17 -20.77
CA GLN A 119 34.80 7.11 -20.92
C GLN A 119 35.48 8.47 -20.75
N PHE A 120 36.11 8.64 -19.59
CA PHE A 120 37.09 9.67 -19.33
C PHE A 120 38.12 9.73 -20.47
N VAL A 121 38.12 10.83 -21.22
CA VAL A 121 39.25 11.23 -22.04
C VAL A 121 39.77 12.54 -21.48
N ARG A 122 41.05 12.54 -21.08
CA ARG A 122 41.78 13.75 -20.70
C ARG A 122 41.99 14.60 -21.95
N GLY A 123 41.49 15.85 -21.92
CA GLY A 123 41.89 16.90 -22.87
C GLY A 123 40.74 17.67 -23.54
N GLN A 124 40.16 18.62 -22.79
CA GLN A 124 39.38 19.81 -23.22
C GLN A 124 37.99 19.66 -23.87
N PRO A 125 37.13 20.73 -23.88
CA PRO A 125 37.19 22.01 -23.16
C PRO A 125 36.08 22.13 -22.08
N ASP A 126 36.10 23.20 -21.30
CA ASP A 126 35.11 23.48 -20.25
C ASP A 126 33.67 23.44 -20.79
N PHE A 127 32.94 22.37 -20.47
CA PHE A 127 31.50 22.36 -20.60
C PHE A 127 30.93 23.32 -19.55
N LEU A 128 30.61 24.55 -19.97
CA LEU A 128 29.69 25.41 -19.23
C LEU A 128 28.34 24.71 -19.20
N LEU A 129 28.05 24.04 -18.08
CA LEU A 129 26.70 23.65 -17.71
C LEU A 129 25.88 24.94 -17.60
N VAL A 130 25.00 25.18 -18.56
CA VAL A 130 23.82 26.00 -18.33
C VAL A 130 22.92 25.16 -17.42
N CYS A 131 23.14 25.28 -16.11
CA CYS A 131 22.19 24.80 -15.14
C CYS A 131 20.97 25.72 -15.24
N ASP A 132 19.87 25.23 -15.80
CA ASP A 132 18.55 25.74 -15.44
C ASP A 132 18.46 25.75 -13.91
N GLU A 133 17.90 26.81 -13.33
CA GLU A 133 17.75 26.97 -11.89
C GLU A 133 17.21 25.66 -11.28
N PRO A 134 17.80 25.14 -10.18
CA PRO A 134 17.32 23.93 -9.56
C PRO A 134 15.86 24.16 -9.16
N LYS A 135 14.93 23.56 -9.92
CA LYS A 135 13.49 23.59 -9.60
C LYS A 135 13.35 23.24 -8.11
N PRO A 136 12.72 24.09 -7.29
CA PRO A 136 12.73 23.91 -5.84
C PRO A 136 12.27 22.51 -5.47
N ARG A 137 13.16 21.82 -4.76
CA ARG A 137 13.02 20.47 -4.22
C ARG A 137 11.64 20.23 -3.61
N ILE A 138 10.90 19.26 -4.16
CA ILE A 138 9.66 18.68 -3.60
C ILE A 138 9.83 18.20 -2.14
N THR A 139 11.06 18.07 -1.65
CA THR A 139 11.37 17.77 -0.25
C THR A 139 10.95 18.87 0.75
N LEU A 140 10.51 20.06 0.30
CA LEU A 140 10.15 21.20 1.16
C LEU A 140 8.65 21.37 1.49
N ARG A 141 7.75 20.44 1.12
CA ARG A 141 6.30 20.54 1.46
C ARG A 141 5.69 19.34 2.16
N LEU A 142 6.50 18.44 2.69
CA LEU A 142 5.97 17.36 3.50
C LEU A 142 5.88 17.84 4.95
N ASN A 143 4.67 18.15 5.41
CA ASN A 143 4.40 18.20 6.85
C ASN A 143 4.36 16.74 7.35
N LEU A 144 5.53 16.11 7.46
CA LEU A 144 5.74 14.69 7.75
C LEU A 144 5.35 14.27 9.18
N ALA A 145 4.88 15.21 9.99
CA ALA A 145 4.86 15.05 11.44
C ALA A 145 3.87 13.99 11.95
N SER A 146 2.84 13.65 11.18
CA SER A 146 1.83 12.67 11.61
C SER A 146 1.24 11.88 10.46
N ALA A 147 1.25 10.55 10.62
CA ALA A 147 0.52 9.60 9.80
C ALA A 147 0.05 8.44 10.69
N TYR A 148 -0.78 7.57 10.11
CA TYR A 148 -1.35 6.43 10.83
C TYR A 148 -1.33 5.18 9.96
N TYR A 149 -1.15 4.02 10.57
CA TYR A 149 -1.47 2.76 9.90
C TYR A 149 -2.99 2.54 9.84
N PHE A 150 -3.47 2.10 8.68
CA PHE A 150 -4.89 1.79 8.39
C PHE A 150 -5.15 0.27 8.26
N ILE A 151 -4.13 -0.57 8.44
CA ILE A 151 -4.28 -2.01 8.18
C ILE A 151 -5.14 -2.72 9.25
N ASN A 152 -5.29 -2.14 10.45
CA ASN A 152 -6.03 -2.75 11.54
C ASN A 152 -7.54 -2.50 11.43
N VAL A 153 -8.09 -2.92 10.29
CA VAL A 153 -9.54 -3.02 10.08
C VAL A 153 -10.10 -3.86 11.22
N LEU A 154 -11.23 -3.47 11.79
CA LEU A 154 -11.93 -4.19 12.86
C LEU A 154 -13.16 -4.91 12.32
N GLY A 155 -13.75 -4.43 11.21
CA GLY A 155 -14.76 -5.15 10.44
C GLY A 155 -14.21 -6.45 9.84
N ARG A 156 -14.84 -7.59 10.17
CA ARG A 156 -14.55 -8.91 9.56
C ARG A 156 -15.84 -9.40 8.92
N ALA A 157 -15.75 -9.89 7.69
CA ALA A 157 -16.91 -10.44 7.01
C ALA A 157 -16.49 -11.56 6.04
N GLN A 158 -17.39 -12.51 5.85
CA GLN A 158 -17.29 -13.60 4.90
C GLN A 158 -18.16 -13.24 3.69
N ARG A 159 -17.59 -12.55 2.70
CA ARG A 159 -18.35 -12.03 1.55
C ARG A 159 -17.94 -12.65 0.24
N MET A 160 -16.77 -13.28 0.17
CA MET A 160 -16.34 -13.95 -1.06
C MET A 160 -17.15 -15.22 -1.30
N LEU A 161 -17.68 -15.35 -2.52
CA LEU A 161 -18.23 -16.61 -3.03
C LEU A 161 -17.06 -17.49 -3.48
N TRP A 162 -16.33 -18.07 -2.52
CA TRP A 162 -15.04 -18.74 -2.73
C TRP A 162 -15.04 -19.79 -3.83
N LEU A 163 -16.08 -20.63 -3.91
CA LEU A 163 -16.18 -21.67 -4.94
C LEU A 163 -16.42 -21.11 -6.36
N GLN A 164 -16.88 -19.87 -6.46
CA GLN A 164 -17.17 -19.19 -7.73
C GLN A 164 -16.08 -18.19 -8.13
N THR A 165 -15.19 -17.84 -7.20
CA THR A 165 -14.09 -16.92 -7.42
C THR A 165 -12.85 -17.70 -7.87
N PRO A 166 -12.15 -17.28 -8.94
CA PRO A 166 -10.93 -17.94 -9.38
C PRO A 166 -9.89 -18.01 -8.25
N SER A 167 -9.42 -19.22 -8.01
CA SER A 167 -8.40 -19.50 -7.01
C SER A 167 -7.37 -20.47 -7.59
N SER A 168 -6.14 -20.39 -7.09
CA SER A 168 -5.07 -21.31 -7.43
C SER A 168 -4.61 -22.06 -6.19
N GLN A 169 -4.30 -23.34 -6.35
CA GLN A 169 -3.72 -24.12 -5.28
C GLN A 169 -2.32 -23.60 -4.96
N PHE A 170 -2.01 -23.46 -3.67
CA PHE A 170 -0.63 -23.29 -3.21
C PHE A 170 0.11 -24.62 -3.26
N GLY A 171 1.44 -24.58 -3.26
CA GLY A 171 2.24 -25.80 -3.19
C GLY A 171 1.84 -26.70 -2.00
N PRO A 172 2.00 -28.03 -2.14
CA PRO A 172 1.60 -28.98 -1.10
C PRO A 172 2.28 -28.66 0.24
N GLN A 173 1.53 -28.84 1.33
CA GLN A 173 2.05 -28.78 2.70
C GLN A 173 2.01 -30.17 3.35
N GLU A 174 2.79 -30.32 4.42
CA GLU A 174 2.93 -31.59 5.16
C GLU A 174 1.67 -32.00 5.93
N ASP A 175 0.69 -31.10 6.09
CA ASP A 175 -0.50 -31.31 6.92
C ASP A 175 -1.74 -31.81 6.15
N GLU A 176 -1.55 -32.27 4.91
CA GLU A 176 -2.60 -32.81 4.03
C GLU A 176 -3.75 -31.83 3.70
N VAL A 177 -3.66 -30.56 4.15
CA VAL A 177 -4.64 -29.51 3.86
C VAL A 177 -4.33 -28.87 2.51
N GLU A 178 -5.27 -28.99 1.57
CA GLU A 178 -5.19 -28.32 0.28
C GLU A 178 -5.50 -26.83 0.45
N ARG A 179 -4.53 -25.95 0.16
CA ARG A 179 -4.70 -24.51 0.30
C ARG A 179 -4.90 -23.85 -1.04
N PHE A 180 -5.88 -22.96 -1.13
CA PHE A 180 -6.24 -22.20 -2.33
C PHE A 180 -6.15 -20.70 -2.06
N GLY A 181 -5.55 -19.97 -2.99
CA GLY A 181 -5.36 -18.53 -2.94
C GLY A 181 -6.16 -17.84 -4.02
N LEU A 182 -6.74 -16.68 -3.71
CA LEU A 182 -7.35 -15.84 -4.74
C LEU A 182 -6.33 -15.50 -5.83
N THR A 183 -6.73 -15.62 -7.10
CA THR A 183 -5.94 -15.02 -8.18
C THR A 183 -6.15 -13.50 -8.19
N GLN A 184 -5.23 -12.75 -8.80
CA GLN A 184 -5.32 -11.29 -8.90
C GLN A 184 -6.22 -10.80 -10.05
N ASP A 185 -7.10 -11.67 -10.55
CA ASP A 185 -8.11 -11.32 -11.55
C ASP A 185 -9.35 -10.73 -10.85
N PHE A 186 -9.23 -9.55 -10.25
CA PHE A 186 -10.28 -8.96 -9.39
C PHE A 186 -11.65 -8.82 -10.07
N HIS A 187 -11.68 -8.51 -11.36
CA HIS A 187 -12.92 -8.43 -12.15
C HIS A 187 -13.71 -9.76 -12.18
N LYS A 188 -13.04 -10.90 -11.95
CA LYS A 188 -13.67 -12.23 -11.87
C LYS A 188 -14.12 -12.61 -10.47
N TRP A 189 -13.81 -11.81 -9.45
CA TRP A 189 -14.22 -12.12 -8.08
C TRP A 189 -15.73 -12.01 -7.92
N ARG A 190 -16.30 -12.98 -7.19
CA ARG A 190 -17.73 -13.07 -6.89
C ARG A 190 -17.94 -12.83 -5.40
N LEU A 191 -18.87 -11.93 -5.08
CA LEU A 191 -19.10 -11.44 -3.73
C LEU A 191 -20.61 -11.49 -3.41
N CYS A 192 -20.95 -11.81 -2.17
CA CYS A 192 -22.28 -11.65 -1.62
C CYS A 192 -22.65 -10.17 -1.49
N GLU A 193 -23.94 -9.87 -1.65
CA GLU A 193 -24.48 -8.56 -1.31
C GLU A 193 -24.26 -8.25 0.17
N ARG A 194 -24.07 -6.96 0.48
CA ARG A 194 -23.85 -6.50 1.85
C ARG A 194 -25.19 -6.45 2.56
N SER A 195 -25.28 -7.04 3.74
CA SER A 195 -26.46 -6.86 4.60
C SER A 195 -26.45 -5.48 5.27
N GLY A 196 -27.63 -4.99 5.68
CA GLY A 196 -27.72 -3.77 6.49
C GLY A 196 -26.97 -3.92 7.81
N GLY A 197 -26.10 -2.96 8.15
CA GLY A 197 -25.31 -2.97 9.39
C GLY A 197 -23.97 -3.70 9.31
N GLU A 198 -23.66 -4.38 8.20
CA GLU A 198 -22.30 -4.90 7.96
C GLU A 198 -21.31 -3.75 7.68
N PRO A 199 -20.03 -3.93 8.05
CA PRO A 199 -19.01 -2.89 7.93
C PRO A 199 -18.76 -2.48 6.47
N LEU A 200 -18.44 -1.21 6.27
CA LEU A 200 -18.05 -0.62 4.98
C LEU A 200 -16.63 -0.99 4.57
N ILE A 201 -15.77 -1.32 5.53
CA ILE A 201 -14.39 -1.78 5.36
C ILE A 201 -14.28 -3.14 6.05
N TRP A 202 -13.82 -4.15 5.33
CA TRP A 202 -13.59 -5.46 5.94
C TRP A 202 -12.36 -6.16 5.38
N ARG A 203 -11.90 -7.13 6.17
CA ARG A 203 -10.99 -8.17 5.73
C ARG A 203 -11.78 -9.46 5.54
N GLU A 204 -11.54 -10.13 4.42
CA GLU A 204 -12.12 -11.43 4.13
C GLU A 204 -11.52 -12.48 5.08
N THR A 205 -12.37 -13.31 5.68
CA THR A 205 -11.97 -14.38 6.58
C THR A 205 -11.55 -15.64 5.82
N TRP A 206 -10.76 -16.48 6.48
CA TRP A 206 -10.41 -17.79 5.94
C TRP A 206 -11.66 -18.65 5.88
N TRP A 207 -11.79 -19.39 4.78
CA TRP A 207 -12.94 -20.26 4.56
C TRP A 207 -12.48 -21.70 4.36
N ARG A 208 -13.24 -22.66 4.88
CA ARG A 208 -12.92 -24.09 4.80
C ARG A 208 -14.09 -24.86 4.22
N ASP A 209 -13.76 -25.82 3.37
CA ASP A 209 -14.67 -26.78 2.78
C ASP A 209 -14.00 -28.15 2.76
N GLY A 210 -14.34 -29.01 3.73
CA GLY A 210 -13.65 -30.28 3.95
C GLY A 210 -12.16 -30.10 4.25
N ASN A 211 -11.30 -30.77 3.47
CA ASN A 211 -9.83 -30.69 3.57
C ASN A 211 -9.25 -29.47 2.81
N LYS A 212 -10.09 -28.60 2.26
CA LYS A 212 -9.68 -27.42 1.49
C LYS A 212 -9.78 -26.16 2.34
N GLU A 213 -8.75 -25.35 2.29
CA GLU A 213 -8.69 -24.04 2.94
C GLU A 213 -8.48 -22.95 1.89
N TYR A 214 -9.38 -21.98 1.87
CA TYR A 214 -9.37 -20.87 0.93
C TYR A 214 -8.97 -19.59 1.66
N ARG A 215 -7.99 -18.88 1.09
CA ARG A 215 -7.43 -17.66 1.68
C ARG A 215 -7.27 -16.54 0.66
N GLY A 216 -7.48 -15.32 1.13
CA GLY A 216 -7.21 -14.10 0.37
C GLY A 216 -5.76 -13.66 0.55
N HIS A 217 -5.33 -12.68 -0.25
CA HIS A 217 -4.02 -12.03 -0.11
C HIS A 217 -4.01 -10.96 1.01
N ASN A 218 -4.70 -11.19 2.14
CA ASN A 218 -4.90 -10.20 3.21
C ASN A 218 -5.54 -8.90 2.71
N GLU A 219 -6.47 -9.03 1.79
CA GLU A 219 -7.02 -7.89 1.06
C GLU A 219 -7.95 -7.09 1.98
N VAL A 220 -7.72 -5.77 2.01
CA VAL A 220 -8.65 -4.83 2.62
C VAL A 220 -9.63 -4.39 1.53
N LEU A 221 -10.90 -4.70 1.77
CA LEU A 221 -11.99 -4.43 0.84
C LEU A 221 -12.80 -3.25 1.36
N VAL A 222 -13.19 -2.38 0.44
CA VAL A 222 -13.96 -1.15 0.72
C VAL A 222 -15.23 -1.13 -0.11
N ASP A 223 -16.35 -0.83 0.53
CA ASP A 223 -17.63 -0.66 -0.13
C ASP A 223 -17.64 0.57 -1.05
N ASP A 224 -18.35 0.48 -2.16
CA ASP A 224 -18.43 1.50 -3.20
C ASP A 224 -18.83 2.88 -2.69
N ILE A 225 -19.77 2.95 -1.74
CA ILE A 225 -20.20 4.23 -1.18
C ILE A 225 -19.02 4.93 -0.50
N LEU A 226 -18.27 4.18 0.32
CA LEU A 226 -17.10 4.70 1.00
C LEU A 226 -15.96 4.98 0.02
N TRP A 227 -15.72 4.10 -0.94
CA TRP A 227 -14.68 4.30 -1.96
C TRP A 227 -14.89 5.59 -2.74
N ARG A 228 -16.11 5.84 -3.25
CA ARG A 228 -16.41 7.07 -4.01
C ARG A 228 -16.24 8.32 -3.16
N ALA A 229 -16.66 8.26 -1.90
CA ALA A 229 -16.49 9.37 -0.98
C ALA A 229 -15.00 9.66 -0.69
N LEU A 230 -14.15 8.63 -0.64
CA LEU A 230 -12.70 8.80 -0.53
C LEU A 230 -12.09 9.35 -1.82
N ASP A 231 -12.52 8.86 -2.98
CA ASP A 231 -12.04 9.29 -4.30
C ASP A 231 -12.36 10.77 -4.58
N GLU A 232 -13.57 11.21 -4.23
CA GLU A 232 -13.96 12.62 -4.32
C GLU A 232 -13.07 13.53 -3.47
N ARG A 233 -12.60 13.04 -2.31
CA ARG A 233 -11.77 13.81 -1.36
C ARG A 233 -10.28 13.76 -1.68
N PHE A 234 -9.86 12.68 -2.34
CA PHE A 234 -8.47 12.38 -2.67
C PHE A 234 -8.35 11.93 -4.14
N PRO A 235 -8.73 12.81 -5.09
CA PRO A 235 -8.73 12.46 -6.50
C PRO A 235 -7.32 12.04 -6.94
N ASP A 236 -7.26 11.02 -7.79
CA ASP A 236 -6.03 10.44 -8.36
C ASP A 236 -5.07 9.80 -7.33
N GLN A 237 -5.44 9.74 -6.05
CA GLN A 237 -4.65 9.03 -5.03
C GLN A 237 -5.12 7.59 -4.84
N LEU A 238 -6.33 7.26 -5.30
CA LEU A 238 -6.90 5.92 -5.23
C LEU A 238 -7.05 5.38 -6.63
N HIS A 239 -6.47 4.21 -6.89
CA HIS A 239 -6.78 3.48 -8.12
C HIS A 239 -7.75 2.35 -7.80
N PRO A 240 -8.97 2.39 -8.35
CA PRO A 240 -9.95 1.35 -8.08
C PRO A 240 -9.55 0.05 -8.78
N LEU A 241 -9.24 -0.99 -8.00
CA LEU A 241 -9.36 -2.35 -8.49
C LEU A 241 -10.74 -2.88 -8.14
N ARG A 242 -11.61 -2.89 -9.15
CA ARG A 242 -13.01 -3.22 -9.00
C ARG A 242 -13.22 -4.73 -9.02
N ALA A 243 -13.96 -5.23 -8.02
CA ALA A 243 -14.37 -6.62 -7.99
C ALA A 243 -15.68 -6.86 -8.77
N GLY A 244 -15.74 -7.94 -9.55
CA GLY A 244 -16.98 -8.48 -10.12
C GLY A 244 -17.58 -7.76 -11.32
N GLN A 245 -16.88 -6.80 -11.95
CA GLN A 245 -17.31 -6.20 -13.23
C GLN A 245 -16.18 -6.28 -14.28
N PRO A 246 -16.51 -6.61 -15.55
CA PRO A 246 -15.55 -6.72 -16.64
C PRO A 246 -14.91 -5.39 -17.02
#